data_AF-A0AAW2WBQ2-F1
#
_entry.id   AF-A0AAW2WBQ2-F1
#
_cell.length_a   1.000
_cell.length_b   1.000
_cell.length_c   1.000
_cell.angle_alpha   90.00
_cell.angle_beta   90.00
_cell.angle_gamma   90.00
#
_symmetry.space_group_name_H-M   'P 1'
#
loop_
_entity.id
_entity.type
_entity.pdbx_description
1 polymer ?
#
loop_
_entity_poly.entity_id
_entity_poly.type
_entity_poly.pdbx_seq_one_letter_code
_entity_poly.pdbx_strand_id
1 'polypeptide(L)'
;MLWIMRFSGFFSAAMVMVVLSPSLQSFPPAEAIRSSHLDSHRRLSTSAHSFDKFYFRKAPVFRNANECRLSELGKSSVCDPSLVHVAITLDVEYLRGSIAAVHSILQHSKCPESVFFHFLVPDMGLESLVRSTFPELKFKVYYFDPERVQPDLKLRQTSA
;
A
#
# COMPACT_ATOMS: atom_id res chain seq x y z
N MET A 1 -45.57 -6.20 -28.73
CA MET A 1 -45.58 -4.86 -28.09
C MET A 1 -45.55 -4.90 -26.56
N LEU A 2 -46.19 -5.87 -25.88
CA LEU A 2 -46.27 -5.93 -24.41
C LEU A 2 -44.93 -6.23 -23.67
N TRP A 3 -43.97 -6.88 -24.33
CA TRP A 3 -42.70 -7.27 -23.69
C TRP A 3 -41.72 -6.10 -23.53
N ILE A 4 -41.75 -5.13 -24.45
CA ILE A 4 -40.88 -3.94 -24.45
C ILE A 4 -41.29 -2.98 -23.32
N MET A 5 -42.59 -2.84 -23.05
CA MET A 5 -43.09 -2.01 -21.94
C MET A 5 -42.75 -2.59 -20.56
N ARG A 6 -42.72 -3.93 -20.43
CA ARG A 6 -42.30 -4.60 -19.19
C ARG A 6 -40.82 -4.38 -18.89
N PHE A 7 -39.94 -4.50 -19.89
CA PHE A 7 -38.51 -4.24 -19.70
C PHE A 7 -38.23 -2.78 -19.33
N SER A 8 -38.91 -1.83 -19.99
CA SER A 8 -38.82 -0.39 -19.68
C SER A 8 -39.17 -0.07 -18.22
N GLY A 9 -40.24 -0.69 -17.69
CA GLY A 9 -40.66 -0.49 -16.29
C GLY A 9 -39.61 -0.97 -15.27
N PHE A 10 -38.96 -2.10 -15.52
CA PHE A 10 -37.90 -2.61 -14.63
C PHE A 10 -36.65 -1.73 -14.63
N PHE A 11 -36.21 -1.24 -15.79
CA PHE A 11 -35.07 -0.32 -15.87
C PHE A 11 -35.37 1.03 -15.21
N SER A 12 -36.61 1.52 -15.35
CA SER A 12 -37.07 2.75 -14.69
C SER A 12 -37.10 2.59 -13.17
N ALA A 13 -37.67 1.50 -12.66
CA ALA A 13 -37.70 1.22 -11.22
C ALA A 13 -36.28 1.03 -10.64
N ALA A 14 -35.39 0.35 -11.37
CA ALA A 14 -33.99 0.18 -10.95
C ALA A 14 -33.25 1.53 -10.86
N MET A 15 -33.42 2.41 -11.86
CA MET A 15 -32.82 3.77 -11.82
C MET A 15 -33.34 4.61 -10.66
N VAL A 16 -34.65 4.55 -10.37
CA VAL A 16 -35.24 5.27 -9.24
C VAL A 16 -34.68 4.76 -7.90
N MET A 17 -34.51 3.45 -7.74
CA MET A 17 -33.91 2.86 -6.54
C MET A 17 -32.44 3.26 -6.35
N VAL A 18 -31.68 3.43 -7.43
CA VAL A 18 -30.29 3.92 -7.38
C VAL A 18 -30.24 5.40 -6.97
N VAL A 19 -31.15 6.24 -7.47
CA VAL A 19 -31.22 7.67 -7.13
C VAL A 19 -31.69 7.90 -5.69
N LEU A 20 -32.65 7.10 -5.20
CA LEU A 20 -33.22 7.22 -3.86
C LEU A 20 -32.38 6.54 -2.77
N SER A 21 -31.31 5.82 -3.13
CA SER A 21 -30.41 5.15 -2.19
C SER A 21 -29.14 5.98 -1.98
N PRO A 22 -29.07 6.87 -0.97
CA PRO A 22 -27.88 7.66 -0.66
C PRO A 22 -26.64 6.81 -0.32
N SER A 23 -26.81 5.51 -0.08
CA SER A 23 -25.74 4.54 0.17
C SER A 23 -24.95 4.14 -1.09
N LEU A 24 -25.53 4.23 -2.29
CA LEU A 24 -24.82 3.94 -3.55
C LEU A 24 -24.06 5.15 -4.10
N GLN A 25 -24.39 6.36 -3.62
CA GLN A 25 -23.70 7.61 -3.96
C GLN A 25 -22.63 8.00 -2.93
N SER A 26 -22.58 7.32 -1.80
CA SER A 26 -21.59 7.51 -0.74
C SER A 26 -20.62 6.33 -0.68
N PHE A 27 -20.02 6.00 -1.82
CA PHE A 27 -18.63 5.56 -1.72
C PHE A 27 -17.84 6.84 -1.48
N PRO A 28 -17.30 7.09 -0.26
CA PRO A 28 -16.30 8.13 -0.14
C PRO A 28 -15.27 7.80 -1.23
N PRO A 29 -14.93 8.75 -2.14
CA PRO A 29 -13.86 8.51 -3.06
C PRO A 29 -12.69 8.00 -2.23
N ALA A 30 -12.06 6.92 -2.68
CA ALA A 30 -10.75 6.56 -2.16
C ALA A 30 -9.85 7.76 -2.46
N GLU A 31 -9.77 8.69 -1.50
CA GLU A 31 -8.90 9.86 -1.46
C GLU A 31 -7.47 9.32 -1.30
N ALA A 32 -6.98 8.71 -2.38
CA ALA A 32 -5.62 8.27 -2.57
C ALA A 32 -4.89 9.17 -3.57
N ILE A 33 -5.61 10.07 -4.26
CA ILE A 33 -5.04 10.98 -5.24
C ILE A 33 -5.69 12.36 -5.09
N ARG A 34 -5.30 13.11 -4.06
CA ARG A 34 -5.29 14.58 -4.14
C ARG A 34 -3.89 14.98 -4.54
N SER A 35 -3.75 15.71 -5.65
CA SER A 35 -2.53 16.43 -5.94
C SER A 35 -2.34 17.46 -4.82
N SER A 36 -1.42 17.18 -3.90
CA SER A 36 -1.00 18.15 -2.90
C SER A 36 -0.15 19.22 -3.58
N HIS A 37 -0.81 20.25 -4.08
CA HIS A 37 -0.19 21.56 -4.22
C HIS A 37 -0.06 22.14 -2.81
N LEU A 38 0.99 21.74 -2.10
CA LEU A 38 1.35 22.29 -0.79
C LEU A 38 2.87 22.43 -0.73
N ASP A 39 3.28 23.64 -1.10
CA ASP A 39 4.47 24.36 -0.65
C ASP A 39 5.75 23.56 -0.41
N SER A 40 6.63 23.66 -1.41
CA SER A 40 8.05 23.31 -1.45
C SER A 40 8.94 24.03 -0.40
N HIS A 41 8.40 24.49 0.74
CA HIS A 41 9.14 25.24 1.74
C HIS A 41 9.06 24.63 3.14
N ARG A 42 9.55 23.40 3.28
CA ARG A 42 10.15 22.99 4.56
C ARG A 42 11.24 21.96 4.32
N ARG A 43 12.50 22.44 4.34
CA ARG A 43 13.64 21.61 4.73
C ARG A 43 13.30 21.03 6.10
N LEU A 44 12.73 19.83 6.15
CA LEU A 44 12.55 19.14 7.40
C LEU A 44 13.84 18.36 7.63
N SER A 45 14.72 18.96 8.44
CA SER A 45 15.70 18.17 9.19
C SER A 45 14.91 17.09 9.93
N THR A 46 14.93 15.88 9.40
CA THR A 46 14.26 14.69 9.92
C THR A 46 14.98 14.27 11.20
N SER A 47 14.67 14.95 12.30
CA SER A 47 14.87 14.35 13.62
C SER A 47 13.94 13.14 13.69
N ALA A 48 14.44 12.01 14.20
CA ALA A 48 13.71 10.76 14.41
C ALA A 48 12.35 10.91 15.17
N HIS A 49 12.05 12.10 15.71
CA HIS A 49 10.82 12.46 16.40
C HIS A 49 9.59 12.75 15.50
N SER A 50 9.68 12.75 14.16
CA SER A 50 8.53 13.11 13.31
C SER A 50 7.64 11.92 12.89
N PHE A 51 8.03 10.68 13.15
CA PHE A 51 7.23 9.49 12.79
C PHE A 51 6.10 9.19 13.78
N ASP A 52 6.11 9.79 14.98
CA ASP A 52 5.07 9.63 16.00
C ASP A 52 3.67 10.04 15.51
N LYS A 53 3.59 10.83 14.43
CA LYS A 53 2.32 11.20 13.81
C LYS A 53 1.65 10.05 13.04
N PHE A 54 2.42 9.05 12.63
CA PHE A 54 1.92 7.91 11.86
C PHE A 54 1.71 6.70 12.77
N TYR A 55 0.47 6.54 13.22
CA TYR A 55 0.05 5.35 13.94
C TYR A 55 -0.75 4.42 13.01
N PHE A 56 -0.19 3.26 12.71
CA PHE A 56 -0.87 2.22 11.96
C PHE A 56 -1.40 1.13 12.90
N ARG A 57 -2.61 0.66 12.64
CA ARG A 57 -3.17 -0.47 13.38
C ARG A 57 -2.35 -1.72 13.06
N LYS A 58 -1.92 -2.43 14.11
CA LYS A 58 -1.28 -3.74 13.98
C LYS A 58 -2.14 -4.67 13.11
N ALA A 59 -1.53 -5.24 12.10
CA ALA A 59 -2.14 -6.16 11.16
C ALA A 59 -2.48 -7.50 11.84
N PRO A 60 -3.51 -8.21 11.36
CA PRO A 60 -3.78 -9.57 11.79
C PRO A 60 -2.64 -10.51 11.35
N VAL A 61 -2.62 -11.71 11.91
CA VAL A 61 -1.72 -12.77 11.45
C VAL A 61 -2.25 -13.33 10.14
N PHE A 62 -1.40 -13.38 9.12
CA PHE A 62 -1.69 -13.99 7.83
C PHE A 62 -1.10 -15.39 7.77
N ARG A 63 -1.90 -16.38 7.36
CA ARG A 63 -1.52 -17.80 7.35
C ARG A 63 -1.62 -18.37 5.95
N ASN A 64 -0.74 -19.33 5.66
CA ASN A 64 -0.77 -20.10 4.43
C ASN A 64 -2.03 -20.97 4.33
N ALA A 65 -2.54 -21.14 3.12
CA ALA A 65 -3.49 -22.21 2.81
C ALA A 65 -2.82 -23.59 2.94
N ASN A 66 -3.66 -24.62 3.08
CA ASN A 66 -3.24 -26.03 3.18
C ASN A 66 -2.41 -26.54 1.98
N GLU A 67 -2.58 -25.95 0.80
CA GLU A 67 -1.88 -26.34 -0.42
C GLU A 67 -0.51 -25.67 -0.61
N CYS A 68 -0.11 -24.79 0.32
CA CYS A 68 1.16 -24.07 0.22
C CYS A 68 2.33 -25.03 0.46
N ARG A 69 3.38 -24.90 -0.36
CA ARG A 69 4.63 -25.62 -0.12
C ARG A 69 5.20 -25.17 1.22
N LEU A 70 5.43 -26.11 2.12
CA LEU A 70 6.18 -25.86 3.33
C LEU A 70 7.64 -25.70 2.91
N SER A 71 8.18 -24.47 2.95
CA SER A 71 9.64 -24.31 2.99
C SER A 71 10.10 -25.05 4.24
N GLU A 72 10.98 -26.03 4.08
CA GLU A 72 11.53 -26.79 5.21
C GLU A 72 12.00 -25.82 6.28
N LEU A 73 11.65 -26.15 7.52
CA LEU A 73 11.82 -25.38 8.75
C LEU A 73 13.32 -25.13 9.04
N GLY A 74 13.97 -24.34 8.20
CA GLY A 74 15.40 -24.15 8.17
C GLY A 74 15.72 -22.78 7.62
N LYS A 75 15.60 -21.76 8.48
CA LYS A 75 16.04 -20.37 8.27
C LYS A 75 15.92 -19.90 6.82
N SER A 76 14.73 -19.45 6.43
CA SER A 76 14.50 -18.78 5.15
C SER A 76 15.48 -17.62 5.00
N SER A 77 16.56 -17.87 4.27
CA SER A 77 17.60 -16.86 4.06
C SER A 77 17.04 -15.78 3.12
N VAL A 78 17.62 -14.58 3.16
CA VAL A 78 17.22 -13.48 2.26
C VAL A 78 17.36 -13.86 0.77
N CYS A 79 18.10 -14.92 0.44
CA CYS A 79 18.35 -15.39 -0.92
C CYS A 79 17.68 -16.73 -1.22
N ASP A 80 16.62 -17.11 -0.49
CA ASP A 80 15.90 -18.35 -0.72
C ASP A 80 15.07 -18.29 -2.02
N PRO A 81 15.44 -19.06 -3.07
CA PRO A 81 14.74 -19.01 -4.36
C PRO A 81 13.32 -19.55 -4.32
N SER A 82 12.90 -20.18 -3.21
CA SER A 82 11.52 -20.66 -3.02
C SER A 82 10.55 -19.56 -2.60
N LEU A 83 11.06 -18.38 -2.21
CA LEU A 83 10.24 -17.25 -1.77
C LEU A 83 9.92 -16.29 -2.91
N VAL A 84 8.79 -15.60 -2.77
CA VAL A 84 8.45 -14.45 -3.60
C VAL A 84 9.05 -13.21 -2.96
N HIS A 85 10.09 -12.66 -3.57
CA HIS A 85 10.75 -11.44 -3.12
C HIS A 85 10.04 -10.20 -3.67
N VAL A 86 9.57 -9.32 -2.78
CA VAL A 86 8.91 -8.06 -3.14
C VAL A 86 9.76 -6.90 -2.64
N ALA A 87 10.28 -6.08 -3.54
CA ALA A 87 10.99 -4.87 -3.20
C ALA A 87 10.06 -3.65 -3.30
N ILE A 88 10.05 -2.82 -2.26
CA ILE A 88 9.25 -1.58 -2.22
C ILE A 88 10.05 -0.47 -1.55
N THR A 89 10.00 0.73 -2.12
CA THR A 89 10.53 1.94 -1.50
C THR A 89 9.52 2.47 -0.49
N LEU A 90 9.98 2.84 0.72
CA LEU A 90 9.16 3.53 1.71
C LEU A 90 9.66 4.95 1.85
N ASP A 91 8.75 5.89 1.61
CA ASP A 91 8.92 7.31 1.88
C ASP A 91 7.76 7.75 2.78
N VAL A 92 7.99 8.78 3.58
CA VAL A 92 7.00 9.38 4.48
C VAL A 92 5.78 9.86 3.68
N GLU A 93 6.02 10.43 2.49
CA GLU A 93 4.96 10.95 1.62
C GLU A 93 4.03 9.85 1.10
N TYR A 94 4.57 8.64 0.89
CA TYR A 94 3.84 7.50 0.33
C TYR A 94 3.53 6.41 1.36
N LEU A 95 3.88 6.61 2.63
CA LEU A 95 3.89 5.58 3.65
C LEU A 95 2.52 4.91 3.82
N ARG A 96 1.44 5.69 3.86
CA ARG A 96 0.08 5.15 3.99
C ARG A 96 -0.29 4.21 2.83
N GLY A 97 0.10 4.58 1.61
CA GLY A 97 -0.12 3.77 0.42
C GLY A 97 0.72 2.50 0.44
N SER A 98 2.01 2.61 0.79
CA SER A 98 2.92 1.47 0.87
C SER A 98 2.49 0.46 1.94
N ILE A 99 2.06 0.92 3.12
CA ILE A 99 1.53 0.04 4.18
C ILE A 99 0.25 -0.67 3.71
N ALA A 100 -0.66 0.04 3.03
CA ALA A 100 -1.85 -0.57 2.46
C ALA A 100 -1.53 -1.60 1.37
N ALA A 101 -0.51 -1.35 0.55
CA ALA A 101 -0.04 -2.28 -0.47
C ALA A 101 0.52 -3.57 0.16
N VAL A 102 1.36 -3.46 1.19
CA VAL A 102 1.87 -4.61 1.95
C VAL A 102 0.71 -5.43 2.53
N HIS A 103 -0.26 -4.76 3.17
CA HIS A 103 -1.45 -5.42 3.70
C HIS A 103 -2.25 -6.14 2.61
N SER A 104 -2.47 -5.49 1.46
CA SER A 104 -3.21 -6.06 0.34
C SER A 104 -2.52 -7.30 -0.23
N ILE A 105 -1.19 -7.27 -0.38
CA ILE A 105 -0.42 -8.43 -0.83
C ILE A 105 -0.60 -9.60 0.13
N LEU A 106 -0.47 -9.37 1.44
CA LEU A 106 -0.63 -10.43 2.44
C LEU A 106 -2.06 -10.96 2.50
N GLN A 107 -3.06 -10.08 2.39
CA GLN A 107 -4.48 -10.44 2.46
C GLN A 107 -4.95 -11.25 1.24
N HIS A 108 -4.42 -10.96 0.05
CA HIS A 108 -4.87 -11.57 -1.20
C HIS A 108 -3.92 -12.66 -1.72
N SER A 109 -2.86 -12.99 -0.97
CA SER A 109 -1.98 -14.12 -1.28
C SER A 109 -2.52 -15.41 -0.69
N LYS A 110 -2.48 -16.51 -1.47
CA LYS A 110 -2.79 -17.86 -0.97
C LYS A 110 -1.75 -18.35 0.06
N CYS A 111 -0.49 -17.94 -0.12
CA CYS A 111 0.65 -18.30 0.72
C CYS A 111 1.41 -17.04 1.19
N PRO A 112 0.87 -16.25 2.13
CA PRO A 112 1.52 -15.02 2.58
C PRO A 112 2.84 -15.25 3.32
N GLU A 113 3.05 -16.42 3.93
CA GLU A 113 4.28 -16.72 4.67
C GLU A 113 5.47 -17.06 3.74
N SER A 114 5.23 -17.24 2.43
CA SER A 114 6.26 -17.42 1.40
C SER A 114 6.64 -16.11 0.69
N VAL A 115 6.13 -14.96 1.14
CA VAL A 115 6.50 -13.64 0.62
C VAL A 115 7.57 -13.02 1.51
N PHE A 116 8.65 -12.52 0.91
CA PHE A 116 9.73 -11.83 1.60
C PHE A 116 9.84 -10.38 1.11
N PHE A 117 9.74 -9.42 2.02
CA PHE A 117 9.77 -8.00 1.67
C PHE A 117 11.18 -7.39 1.80
N HIS A 118 11.57 -6.61 0.80
CA HIS A 118 12.74 -5.75 0.84
C HIS A 118 12.28 -4.30 0.86
N PHE A 119 12.50 -3.62 1.97
CA PHE A 119 12.13 -2.21 2.12
C PHE A 119 13.34 -1.33 1.88
N LEU A 120 13.27 -0.47 0.88
CA LEU A 120 14.28 0.57 0.66
C LEU A 120 13.81 1.85 1.35
N VAL A 121 14.61 2.37 2.27
CA VAL A 121 14.22 3.50 3.13
C VAL A 121 15.26 4.62 3.08
N PRO A 122 14.84 5.90 3.04
CA PRO A 122 15.73 7.04 3.22
C PRO A 122 15.99 7.34 4.71
N ASP A 123 15.23 6.72 5.62
CA ASP A 123 15.35 6.86 7.07
C ASP A 123 15.08 5.52 7.77
N MET A 124 16.02 5.11 8.63
CA MET A 124 15.93 3.84 9.38
C MET A 124 14.79 3.84 10.41
N GLY A 125 14.24 4.99 10.81
CA GLY A 125 13.09 5.09 11.71
C GLY A 125 11.85 4.34 11.20
N LEU A 126 11.71 4.20 9.87
CA LEU A 126 10.61 3.48 9.23
C LEU A 126 10.61 1.97 9.52
N GLU A 127 11.77 1.39 9.87
CA GLU A 127 11.87 -0.03 10.22
C GLU A 127 10.98 -0.39 11.42
N SER A 128 11.02 0.46 12.46
CA SER A 128 10.25 0.27 13.68
C SER A 128 8.74 0.31 13.43
N LEU A 129 8.31 1.18 12.52
CA LEU A 129 6.92 1.36 12.11
C LEU A 129 6.41 0.16 11.32
N VAL A 130 7.20 -0.36 10.38
CA VAL A 130 6.83 -1.57 9.64
C VAL A 130 6.73 -2.76 10.60
N ARG A 131 7.67 -2.89 11.55
CA ARG A 131 7.67 -3.99 12.53
C ARG A 131 6.51 -3.93 13.50
N SER A 132 6.12 -2.74 13.95
CA SER A 132 4.95 -2.57 14.83
C SER A 132 3.64 -2.84 14.10
N THR A 133 3.57 -2.47 12.81
CA THR A 133 2.40 -2.69 11.96
C THR A 133 2.26 -4.15 11.54
N PHE A 134 3.34 -4.82 11.14
CA PHE A 134 3.33 -6.21 10.67
C PHE A 134 4.36 -7.08 11.42
N PRO A 135 4.05 -7.54 12.64
CA PRO A 135 5.04 -8.24 13.48
C PRO A 135 5.52 -9.59 12.94
N GLU A 136 4.66 -10.29 12.20
CA GLU A 136 4.97 -11.62 11.63
C GLU A 136 5.57 -11.54 10.22
N LEU A 137 5.76 -10.33 9.69
CA LEU A 137 6.25 -10.15 8.34
C LEU A 137 7.74 -10.48 8.25
N LYS A 138 8.12 -11.29 7.26
CA LYS A 138 9.52 -11.53 6.92
C LYS A 138 9.99 -10.39 6.01
N PHE A 139 10.90 -9.57 6.52
CA PHE A 139 11.45 -8.47 5.73
C PHE A 139 12.89 -8.11 6.07
N LYS A 140 13.53 -7.40 5.14
CA LYS A 140 14.81 -6.74 5.34
C LYS A 140 14.74 -5.29 4.89
N VAL A 141 15.33 -4.39 5.67
CA VAL A 141 15.42 -2.96 5.38
C VAL A 141 16.79 -2.64 4.78
N TYR A 142 16.79 -1.79 3.77
CA TYR A 142 17.97 -1.30 3.08
C TYR A 142 17.92 0.22 3.08
N TYR A 143 18.92 0.83 3.69
CA TYR A 143 19.09 2.28 3.60
C TYR A 143 19.56 2.65 2.20
N PHE A 144 18.99 3.70 1.63
CA PHE A 144 19.56 4.38 0.48
C PHE A 144 19.67 5.88 0.77
N ASP A 145 20.72 6.47 0.22
CA ASP A 145 20.95 7.92 0.31
C ASP A 145 20.13 8.62 -0.78
N PRO A 146 19.08 9.37 -0.43
CA PRO A 146 18.22 10.03 -1.42
C PRO A 146 18.95 11.09 -2.23
N GLU A 147 20.06 11.66 -1.74
CA GLU A 147 20.83 12.67 -2.46
C GLU A 147 21.64 12.06 -3.62
N ARG A 148 21.96 10.75 -3.53
CA ARG A 148 22.67 10.01 -4.57
C ARG A 148 21.76 9.46 -5.66
N VAL A 149 20.46 9.41 -5.42
CA VAL A 149 19.47 8.99 -6.40
C VAL A 149 19.04 10.23 -7.16
N GLN A 150 19.50 10.35 -8.41
CA GLN A 150 19.24 11.52 -9.23
C GLN A 150 17.72 11.66 -9.44
N PRO A 151 17.09 12.79 -9.06
CA PRO A 151 15.71 13.04 -9.43
C PRO A 151 15.69 13.39 -10.92
N ASP A 152 15.56 12.37 -11.78
CA ASP A 152 15.47 12.53 -13.24
C ASP A 152 14.25 13.36 -13.68
N LEU A 153 13.38 13.75 -12.74
CA LEU A 153 12.18 14.55 -12.94
C LEU A 153 12.31 16.03 -12.48
N LYS A 154 13.53 16.56 -12.37
CA LYS A 154 13.75 18.01 -12.12
C LYS A 154 14.57 18.71 -13.21
N LEU A 155 14.35 18.38 -14.48
CA LEU A 155 14.92 19.14 -15.60
C LEU A 155 13.92 19.30 -16.75
N ARG A 156 12.84 20.07 -16.54
CA ARG A 156 12.08 20.70 -17.64
C ARG A 156 11.07 21.77 -17.22
N GLN A 157 11.39 22.61 -16.24
CA GLN A 157 10.51 23.76 -15.95
C GLN A 157 11.25 24.98 -15.38
N THR A 158 12.37 25.33 -16.01
CA THR A 158 12.97 26.68 -15.91
C THR A 158 13.58 27.08 -17.25
N SER A 159 12.75 27.32 -18.26
CA SER A 159 13.09 28.17 -19.41
C SER A 159 11.87 28.33 -20.34
N ALA A 160 11.07 29.37 -20.09
CA ALA A 160 10.36 30.20 -21.08
C ALA A 160 9.54 31.24 -20.31
#